data_AF-A0A645BYP0-F1
#
_entry.id   AF-A0A645BYP0-F1
#
_cell.length_a   1.000
_cell.length_b   1.000
_cell.length_c   1.000
_cell.angle_alpha   90.00
_cell.angle_beta   90.00
_cell.angle_gamma   90.00
#
_symmetry.space_group_name_H-M   'P 1'
#
loop_
_entity.id
_entity.type
_entity.pdbx_description
1 polymer ?
#
loop_
_entity_poly.entity_id
_entity_poly.type
_entity_poly.pdbx_seq_one_letter_code
_entity_poly.pdbx_strand_id
1 'polypeptide(L)' 'MKHFEKEGFIGRLHPWFYSTVGTGTTENEAARMAKEMIPFLKEDGVTAIIMTST' A
#
# COMPACT_ATOMS: atom_id res chain seq x y z
N MET A 1 -7.07 -3.11 -11.18
CA MET A 1 -5.59 -3.26 -11.13
C MET A 1 -5.06 -4.47 -11.89
N LYS A 2 -5.61 -5.69 -11.73
CA LYS A 2 -5.12 -6.89 -12.47
C LYS A 2 -5.13 -6.75 -14.00
N HIS A 3 -6.05 -5.95 -14.55
CA HIS A 3 -6.06 -5.64 -15.97
C HIS A 3 -4.81 -4.86 -16.42
N PHE A 4 -4.37 -3.86 -15.64
CA PHE A 4 -3.16 -3.08 -15.93
C PHE A 4 -1.87 -3.90 -15.87
N GLU A 5 -1.84 -4.92 -15.01
CA GLU A 5 -0.74 -5.90 -14.98
C GLU A 5 -0.75 -6.76 -16.26
N LYS A 6 -1.94 -7.21 -16.70
CA LYS A 6 -2.10 -7.98 -17.94
C LYS A 6 -1.76 -7.16 -19.20
N GLU A 7 -2.06 -5.87 -19.19
CA GLU A 7 -1.74 -4.93 -20.27
C GLU A 7 -0.29 -4.42 -20.24
N GLY A 8 0.46 -4.73 -19.18
CA GLY A 8 1.88 -4.36 -19.04
C GLY A 8 2.13 -2.91 -18.59
N PHE A 9 1.09 -2.18 -18.17
CA PHE A 9 1.25 -0.82 -17.62
C PHE A 9 1.95 -0.80 -16.26
N ILE A 10 1.83 -1.88 -15.49
CA ILE A 10 2.50 -2.07 -14.20
C ILE A 10 3.19 -3.44 -14.18
N GLY A 11 4.32 -3.55 -13.46
CA GLY A 11 5.10 -4.79 -13.43
C GLY A 11 4.39 -5.96 -12.76
N ARG A 12 4.05 -5.82 -11.47
CA ARG A 12 3.30 -6.83 -10.71
C ARG A 12 2.59 -6.16 -9.53
N LEU A 13 1.40 -6.65 -9.18
CA LEU A 13 0.77 -6.30 -7.91
C LEU A 13 1.43 -6.98 -6.72
N HIS A 14 1.64 -6.21 -5.66
CA HIS A 14 2.10 -6.73 -4.39
C HIS A 14 1.13 -7.79 -3.83
N PRO A 15 1.61 -8.92 -3.25
CA PRO A 15 0.72 -10.01 -2.79
C PRO A 15 -0.17 -9.60 -1.61
N TRP A 16 0.24 -8.58 -0.85
CA TRP A 16 -0.49 -8.08 0.31
C TRP A 16 -1.11 -6.71 0.04
N PHE A 17 -2.33 -6.52 0.53
CA PHE A 17 -3.02 -5.25 0.61
C PHE A 17 -2.90 -4.70 2.03
N TYR A 18 -2.35 -3.50 2.16
CA TYR A 18 -2.21 -2.81 3.44
C TYR A 18 -3.31 -1.75 3.58
N SER A 19 -3.97 -1.73 4.74
CA SER A 19 -4.98 -0.73 5.07
C SER A 19 -4.78 -0.23 6.49
N THR A 20 -4.96 1.07 6.69
CA THR A 20 -5.18 1.63 8.02
C THR A 20 -6.61 1.34 8.47
N VAL A 21 -6.89 1.50 9.76
CA VAL A 21 -8.24 1.34 10.31
C VAL A 21 -9.08 2.61 10.12
N GLY A 22 -10.41 2.46 10.08
CA GLY A 22 -11.40 3.48 9.68
C GLY A 22 -11.69 4.58 10.73
N THR A 23 -12.92 5.10 10.70
CA THR A 23 -13.38 6.29 11.46
C THR A 23 -12.90 6.29 12.92
N GLY A 24 -12.09 7.31 13.26
CA GLY A 24 -11.48 7.47 14.60
C GLY A 24 -9.95 7.37 14.61
N THR A 25 -9.32 6.98 13.51
CA THR A 25 -7.85 7.00 13.40
C THR A 25 -7.32 8.43 13.42
N THR A 26 -6.53 8.76 14.43
CA THR A 26 -5.80 10.04 14.47
C THR A 26 -4.69 10.04 13.41
N GLU A 27 -4.29 11.22 12.95
CA GLU A 27 -3.18 11.37 12.01
C GLU A 27 -1.89 10.70 12.55
N ASN A 28 -1.66 10.79 13.86
CA ASN A 28 -0.51 10.16 14.52
C ASN A 28 -0.57 8.63 14.44
N GLU A 29 -1.74 8.03 14.63
CA GLU A 29 -1.91 6.58 14.50
C GLU A 29 -1.74 6.13 13.05
N ALA A 30 -2.27 6.88 12.08
CA ALA A 30 -2.03 6.61 10.66
C ALA A 30 -0.53 6.65 10.31
N ALA A 31 0.20 7.64 10.83
CA ALA A 31 1.64 7.76 10.65
C ALA A 31 2.42 6.61 11.32
N ARG A 32 1.98 6.14 12.50
CA ARG A 32 2.56 4.96 13.16
C ARG A 32 2.38 3.70 12.31
N MET A 33 1.16 3.43 11.85
CA MET A 33 0.86 2.29 10.98
C MET A 33 1.68 2.33 9.69
N ALA A 34 1.82 3.50 9.07
CA ALA A 34 2.66 3.65 7.87
C ALA A 34 4.13 3.28 8.14
N LYS A 35 4.69 3.67 9.29
CA LYS A 35 6.07 3.31 9.69
C LYS A 35 6.26 1.80 9.87
N GLU A 36 5.20 1.09 10.26
CA GLU A 36 5.22 -0.38 10.39
C GLU A 36 5.10 -1.08 9.03
N MET A 37 4.38 -0.48 8.07
CA MET A 37 4.18 -1.05 6.73
C MET A 37 5.39 -0.86 5.80
N ILE A 38 6.04 0.32 5.86
CA ILE A 38 7.13 0.71 4.96
C ILE A 38 8.30 -0.31 4.89
N PRO A 39 8.77 -0.92 5.99
CA PRO A 39 9.84 -1.91 5.96
C PRO A 39 9.53 -3.09 5.03
N PHE A 40 8.31 -3.64 5.10
CA PHE A 40 7.90 -4.75 4.24
C PHE A 40 7.88 -4.36 2.76
N LEU A 41 7.34 -3.17 2.45
CA LEU A 41 7.30 -2.67 1.08
C LEU A 41 8.70 -2.45 0.51
N LYS A 42 9.65 -2.00 1.33
CA LYS A 42 11.05 -1.83 0.92
C LYS A 42 11.75 -3.17 0.71
N GLU A 43 11.53 -4.13 1.59
CA GLU A 43 12.08 -5.50 1.49
C GLU A 43 11.59 -6.19 0.21
N ASP A 44 10.30 -6.02 -0.12
CA ASP A 44 9.67 -6.59 -1.32
C ASP A 44 9.96 -5.79 -2.61
N GLY A 45 10.79 -4.72 -2.53
CA GLY A 45 11.20 -3.94 -3.69
C GLY A 45 10.08 -3.14 -4.35
N VAL A 46 9.05 -2.75 -3.60
CA VAL A 46 7.92 -1.95 -4.10
C VAL A 46 8.40 -0.55 -4.48
N THR A 47 8.20 -0.18 -5.75
CA THR A 47 8.64 1.11 -6.31
C THR A 47 7.54 2.18 -6.34
N ALA A 48 6.27 1.77 -6.25
CA ALA A 48 5.13 2.67 -6.31
C ALA A 48 4.01 2.21 -5.36
N ILE A 49 3.36 3.17 -4.70
CA ILE A 49 2.23 2.95 -3.80
C ILE A 49 1.05 3.78 -4.28
N ILE A 50 -0.12 3.16 -4.38
CA ILE A 50 -1.37 3.84 -4.69
C ILE A 50 -2.22 3.84 -3.42
N MET A 51 -2.49 5.03 -2.90
CA MET A 51 -3.38 5.22 -1.75
C MET A 51 -4.76 5.62 -2.24
N THR A 52 -5.79 4.94 -1.72
CA THR A 52 -7.20 5.25 -2.00
C THR A 52 -7.94 5.49 -0.69
N SER A 53 -8.82 6.49 -0.66
CA SER A 53 -9.80 6.64 0.42
C SER A 53 -11.03 5.80 0.12
N THR A 54 -11.58 5.16 1.14
CA THR A 54 -12.99 4.70 1.15
C THR A 54 -13.92 5.87 1.40
#